data_AF-A0A1N6QW84-F1
#
_entry.id   AF-A0A1N6QW84-F1
#
_cell.length_a   1.000
_cell.length_b   1.000
_cell.length_c   1.000
_cell.angle_alpha   90.00
_cell.angle_beta   90.00
_cell.angle_gamma   90.00
#
_symmetry.space_group_name_H-M   'P 1'
#
loop_
_entity.id
_entity.type
_entity.pdbx_description
1 polymer ?
#
loop_
_entity_poly.entity_id
_entity_poly.type
_entity_poly.pdbx_seq_one_letter_code
_entity_poly.pdbx_strand_id
1 'polypeptide(L)'
;MNKKMVFGVFTLFVAAVVLLVACGAPPPPAGFAPGQRSEAYAYVHGGYVGMAVVTTDDKGALSAHIDEAFLPHTLAIVDIDSDQWTRENTLSYQVRGNEIFVARHVSYQGKPYRGVSVGTALAYVAADDQGNPAGNVLLDLEILRNQETMARWFHGIQEGAFAIHQSFDGDPLPVTSTAYGGVTKRDSSYWSNGSGLGWEANMNAIQDAVERIGPGFQLDEITRGNDDRWRLADVVTRATASDFKDYFGLVQAAVGRLKMK
;
A
#
# COMPACT_ATOMS: atom_id res chain seq x y z
N MET A 1 76.99 -23.75 -43.12
CA MET A 1 77.55 -23.11 -41.91
C MET A 1 76.65 -23.39 -40.73
N ASN A 2 77.19 -24.07 -39.70
CA ASN A 2 76.87 -23.98 -38.26
C ASN A 2 75.39 -24.10 -37.82
N LYS A 3 74.98 -25.21 -37.18
CA LYS A 3 75.23 -25.64 -35.77
C LYS A 3 74.01 -25.30 -34.87
N LYS A 4 73.19 -26.31 -34.54
CA LYS A 4 73.11 -26.96 -33.21
C LYS A 4 71.74 -27.64 -32.99
N MET A 5 71.81 -28.95 -32.76
CA MET A 5 70.91 -29.68 -31.86
C MET A 5 70.95 -29.07 -30.46
N VAL A 6 69.81 -29.05 -29.77
CA VAL A 6 69.74 -29.38 -28.34
C VAL A 6 68.52 -30.29 -28.12
N PHE A 7 68.84 -31.49 -27.62
CA PHE A 7 67.95 -32.49 -27.05
C PHE A 7 67.42 -32.00 -25.69
N GLY A 8 66.18 -32.34 -25.36
CA GLY A 8 65.64 -32.21 -24.01
C GLY A 8 64.38 -33.08 -23.87
N VAL A 9 64.59 -34.37 -23.63
CA VAL A 9 63.56 -35.34 -23.25
C VAL A 9 63.46 -35.36 -21.72
N PHE A 10 62.25 -35.63 -21.21
CA PHE A 10 61.88 -36.47 -20.05
C PHE A 10 60.89 -35.84 -19.03
N THR A 11 59.68 -36.45 -19.01
CA THR A 11 58.85 -36.83 -17.83
C THR A 11 58.19 -35.76 -16.96
N LEU A 12 57.03 -35.94 -16.31
CA LEU A 12 56.06 -37.04 -16.09
C LEU A 12 54.75 -36.38 -15.55
N PHE A 13 53.58 -36.96 -15.88
CA PHE A 13 52.31 -37.02 -15.13
C PHE A 13 51.82 -35.84 -14.26
N VAL A 14 50.54 -35.45 -14.43
CA VAL A 14 49.42 -35.78 -13.51
C VAL A 14 48.09 -35.36 -14.18
N ALA A 15 47.11 -36.25 -14.13
CA ALA A 15 45.74 -36.02 -14.54
C ALA A 15 44.98 -35.14 -13.53
N ALA A 16 44.11 -34.26 -14.02
CA ALA A 16 42.99 -33.72 -13.23
C ALA A 16 41.79 -33.44 -14.15
N VAL A 17 40.86 -34.39 -14.17
CA VAL A 17 39.43 -34.14 -14.42
C VAL A 17 38.88 -33.57 -13.12
N VAL A 18 38.44 -32.31 -13.08
CA VAL A 18 37.52 -31.79 -12.04
C VAL A 18 36.74 -30.59 -12.57
N LEU A 19 35.44 -30.85 -12.74
CA LEU A 19 34.25 -30.06 -12.37
C LEU A 19 34.02 -28.66 -12.95
N LEU A 20 32.88 -28.57 -13.64
CA LEU A 20 31.97 -27.42 -13.74
C LEU A 20 32.01 -26.57 -12.46
N VAL A 21 32.71 -25.43 -12.52
CA VAL A 21 32.43 -24.32 -11.62
C VAL A 21 31.22 -23.61 -12.19
N ALA A 22 30.04 -24.02 -11.72
CA ALA A 22 28.92 -23.11 -11.65
C ALA A 22 29.43 -21.86 -10.92
N CYS A 23 29.42 -20.71 -11.59
CA CYS A 23 29.66 -19.43 -10.95
C CYS A 23 28.70 -19.34 -9.76
N GLY A 24 29.26 -19.43 -8.55
CA GLY A 24 28.54 -19.17 -7.33
C GLY A 24 27.99 -17.76 -7.42
N ALA A 25 26.69 -17.66 -7.64
CA ALA A 25 25.96 -16.54 -7.04
C ALA A 25 26.39 -16.52 -5.57
N PRO A 26 26.72 -15.34 -5.00
CA PRO A 26 26.95 -15.26 -3.56
C PRO A 26 25.77 -15.96 -2.87
N PRO A 27 26.02 -16.75 -1.80
CA PRO A 27 24.93 -17.32 -1.03
C PRO A 27 23.96 -16.18 -0.74
N PRO A 28 22.63 -16.40 -0.86
CA PRO A 28 21.66 -15.36 -0.56
C PRO A 28 22.04 -14.75 0.79
N PRO A 29 22.02 -13.41 0.92
CA PRO A 29 22.41 -12.75 2.16
C PRO A 29 21.67 -13.42 3.32
N ALA A 30 22.32 -13.52 4.47
CA ALA A 30 21.94 -14.38 5.59
C ALA A 30 20.60 -13.96 6.24
N GLY A 31 19.49 -13.95 5.53
CA GLY A 31 18.21 -13.40 5.99
C GLY A 31 18.31 -11.95 6.50
N PHE A 32 17.23 -11.49 7.11
CA PHE A 32 17.19 -10.22 7.82
C PHE A 32 17.62 -10.43 9.27
N ALA A 33 18.15 -9.39 9.93
CA ALA A 33 18.36 -9.44 11.37
C ALA A 33 17.03 -9.74 12.09
N PRO A 34 17.03 -10.55 13.17
CA PRO A 34 15.81 -10.99 13.83
C PRO A 34 15.11 -9.87 14.60
N GLY A 35 13.81 -10.05 14.90
CA GLY A 35 13.06 -9.18 15.81
C GLY A 35 12.82 -7.74 15.34
N GLN A 36 12.94 -7.48 14.03
CA GLN A 36 12.68 -6.18 13.44
C GLN A 36 11.21 -5.98 13.09
N ARG A 37 10.77 -4.72 13.09
CA ARG A 37 9.50 -4.26 12.54
C ARG A 37 9.76 -3.01 11.72
N SER A 38 9.13 -2.94 10.56
CA SER A 38 9.13 -1.76 9.70
C SER A 38 7.74 -1.54 9.13
N GLU A 39 7.42 -0.30 8.84
CA GLU A 39 6.17 0.09 8.19
C GLU A 39 6.49 0.95 6.98
N ALA A 40 5.66 0.90 5.95
CA ALA A 40 5.68 1.83 4.83
C ALA A 40 4.26 2.21 4.42
N TYR A 41 4.13 3.40 3.86
CA TYR A 41 2.86 3.98 3.48
C TYR A 41 2.91 4.50 2.04
N ALA A 42 1.83 4.38 1.27
CA ALA A 42 1.77 4.95 -0.09
C ALA A 42 0.34 5.27 -0.50
N TYR A 43 0.20 6.12 -1.51
CA TYR A 43 -1.05 6.27 -2.23
C TYR A 43 -1.26 5.05 -3.12
N VAL A 44 -2.38 4.36 -2.95
CA VAL A 44 -2.70 3.10 -3.63
C VAL A 44 -4.15 3.10 -4.12
N HIS A 45 -4.44 2.22 -5.09
CA HIS A 45 -5.79 1.98 -5.63
C HIS A 45 -6.54 3.26 -6.06
N GLY A 46 -5.80 4.31 -6.45
CA GLY A 46 -6.37 5.57 -6.93
C GLY A 46 -7.27 6.31 -5.93
N GLY A 47 -7.11 6.09 -4.62
CA GLY A 47 -7.97 6.75 -3.63
C GLY A 47 -7.73 6.41 -2.15
N TYR A 48 -6.62 5.76 -1.80
CA TYR A 48 -6.45 5.20 -0.46
C TYR A 48 -5.02 5.40 0.05
N VAL A 49 -4.85 5.38 1.37
CA VAL A 49 -3.53 5.27 2.01
C VAL A 49 -3.28 3.80 2.31
N GLY A 50 -2.39 3.19 1.55
CA GLY A 50 -1.92 1.83 1.77
C GLY A 50 -0.88 1.82 2.87
N MET A 51 -0.92 0.79 3.70
CA MET A 51 0.07 0.49 4.73
C MET A 51 0.60 -0.92 4.48
N ALA A 52 1.92 -1.07 4.53
CA ALA A 52 2.56 -2.36 4.69
C ALA A 52 3.36 -2.38 5.99
N VAL A 53 3.13 -3.40 6.80
CA VAL A 53 3.91 -3.74 7.97
C VAL A 53 4.71 -4.98 7.64
N VAL A 54 6.02 -4.93 7.87
CA VAL A 54 6.89 -6.09 7.70
C VAL A 54 7.63 -6.35 9.01
N THR A 55 7.59 -7.59 9.47
CA THR A 55 8.29 -8.07 10.66
C THR A 55 9.25 -9.19 10.31
N THR A 56 10.24 -9.42 11.18
CA THR A 56 11.14 -10.58 11.09
C THR A 56 11.06 -11.41 12.36
N ASP A 57 10.95 -12.72 12.24
CA ASP A 57 10.99 -13.63 13.40
C ASP A 57 12.40 -13.78 14.02
N ASP A 58 12.54 -14.64 15.03
CA ASP A 58 13.81 -14.92 15.71
C ASP A 58 14.88 -15.54 14.79
N LYS A 59 14.47 -16.06 13.63
CA LYS A 59 15.34 -16.62 12.60
C LYS A 59 15.61 -15.64 11.46
N GLY A 60 14.96 -14.48 11.46
CA GLY A 60 15.08 -13.47 10.39
C GLY A 60 14.16 -13.74 9.19
N ALA A 61 13.15 -14.60 9.32
CA ALA A 61 12.15 -14.85 8.29
C ALA A 61 11.12 -13.71 8.29
N LEU A 62 10.74 -13.26 7.08
CA LEU A 62 9.81 -12.16 6.89
C LEU A 62 8.36 -12.59 7.12
N SER A 63 7.57 -11.69 7.70
CA SER A 63 6.11 -11.67 7.53
C SER A 63 5.65 -10.29 7.08
N ALA A 64 4.67 -10.24 6.19
CA ALA A 64 4.11 -9.01 5.65
C ALA A 64 2.61 -8.93 5.96
N HIS A 65 2.16 -7.72 6.26
CA HIS A 65 0.76 -7.39 6.46
C HIS A 65 0.43 -6.12 5.67
N ILE A 66 -0.64 -6.16 4.88
CA ILE A 66 -1.10 -5.05 4.06
C ILE A 66 -2.50 -4.64 4.50
N ASP A 67 -2.71 -3.33 4.59
CA ASP A 67 -4.03 -2.71 4.77
C ASP A 67 -4.16 -1.39 4.01
N GLU A 68 -5.39 -0.86 3.93
CA GLU A 68 -5.73 0.40 3.29
C GLU A 68 -6.68 1.23 4.15
N ALA A 69 -6.29 2.45 4.47
CA ALA A 69 -7.16 3.44 5.06
C ALA A 69 -7.97 4.16 3.97
N PHE A 70 -9.28 4.32 4.24
CA PHE A 70 -10.15 5.18 3.44
C PHE A 70 -9.67 6.64 3.49
N LEU A 71 -9.80 7.35 2.37
CA LEU A 71 -9.61 8.80 2.30
C LEU A 71 -10.92 9.55 2.60
N PRO A 72 -10.87 10.89 2.84
CA PRO A 72 -12.02 11.69 3.26
C PRO A 72 -13.29 11.50 2.40
N HIS A 73 -13.15 11.33 1.08
CA HIS A 73 -14.31 11.15 0.18
C HIS A 73 -15.14 9.89 0.47
N THR A 74 -14.55 8.88 1.11
CA THR A 74 -15.26 7.67 1.56
C THR A 74 -15.73 7.80 3.00
N LEU A 75 -14.88 8.35 3.88
CA LEU A 75 -15.22 8.51 5.31
C LEU A 75 -16.33 9.55 5.55
N ALA A 76 -16.48 10.52 4.65
CA ALA A 76 -17.49 11.55 4.77
C ALA A 76 -18.85 11.17 4.16
N ILE A 77 -19.02 9.94 3.65
CA ILE A 77 -20.29 9.49 3.06
C ILE A 77 -21.39 9.51 4.12
N VAL A 78 -22.54 10.06 3.75
CA VAL A 78 -23.73 10.18 4.63
C VAL A 78 -24.97 9.62 3.96
N ASP A 79 -25.94 9.22 4.77
CA ASP A 79 -27.28 8.84 4.31
C ASP A 79 -28.18 10.09 4.17
N ILE A 80 -28.40 10.52 2.93
CA ILE A 80 -29.21 11.70 2.62
C ILE A 80 -30.69 11.51 2.95
N ASP A 81 -31.16 10.28 3.09
CA ASP A 81 -32.56 9.98 3.40
C ASP A 81 -32.84 9.99 4.92
N SER A 82 -31.80 10.12 5.75
CA SER A 82 -31.93 10.33 7.19
C SER A 82 -32.29 11.79 7.53
N ASP A 83 -32.89 11.99 8.71
CA ASP A 83 -33.37 13.30 9.17
C ASP A 83 -32.25 14.32 9.52
N GLN A 84 -31.01 13.85 9.59
CA GLN A 84 -29.83 14.61 9.99
C GLN A 84 -29.12 15.32 8.85
N TRP A 85 -29.37 14.89 7.60
CA TRP A 85 -28.65 15.36 6.43
C TRP A 85 -29.59 16.03 5.43
N THR A 86 -29.21 17.21 4.96
CA THR A 86 -29.98 18.02 4.02
C THR A 86 -29.11 18.41 2.84
N ARG A 87 -29.71 18.94 1.77
CA ARG A 87 -28.95 19.47 0.62
C ARG A 87 -28.06 20.67 0.99
N GLU A 88 -28.33 21.33 2.12
CA GLU A 88 -27.55 22.48 2.60
C GLU A 88 -26.25 22.02 3.28
N ASN A 89 -26.30 20.97 4.09
CA ASN A 89 -25.13 20.46 4.83
C ASN A 89 -24.42 19.28 4.16
N THR A 90 -24.86 18.87 2.96
CA THR A 90 -24.21 17.85 2.14
C THR A 90 -23.69 18.38 0.81
N LEU A 91 -22.77 17.63 0.21
CA LEU A 91 -22.35 17.74 -1.18
C LEU A 91 -22.57 16.41 -1.88
N SER A 92 -22.67 16.43 -3.20
CA SER A 92 -22.68 15.22 -3.99
C SER A 92 -21.62 15.19 -5.08
N TYR A 93 -21.17 13.99 -5.42
CA TYR A 93 -20.28 13.71 -6.54
C TYR A 93 -20.70 12.41 -7.23
N GLN A 94 -20.24 12.21 -8.46
CA GLN A 94 -20.64 11.08 -9.29
C GLN A 94 -19.55 10.00 -9.30
N VAL A 95 -19.91 8.78 -8.94
CA VAL A 95 -19.03 7.60 -9.01
C VAL A 95 -19.72 6.52 -9.81
N ARG A 96 -19.17 6.18 -10.98
CA ARG A 96 -19.68 5.12 -11.87
C ARG A 96 -21.19 5.25 -12.18
N GLY A 97 -21.67 6.49 -12.32
CA GLY A 97 -23.07 6.80 -12.61
C GLY A 97 -24.00 6.87 -11.39
N ASN A 98 -23.47 6.65 -10.18
CA ASN A 98 -24.21 6.82 -8.93
C ASN A 98 -23.86 8.16 -8.28
N GLU A 99 -24.88 8.88 -7.80
CA GLU A 99 -24.70 10.06 -6.96
C GLU A 99 -24.37 9.62 -5.53
N ILE A 100 -23.23 10.07 -5.01
CA ILE A 100 -22.80 9.82 -3.63
C ILE A 100 -22.89 11.11 -2.84
N PHE A 101 -23.55 11.06 -1.68
CA PHE A 101 -23.67 12.19 -0.76
C PHE A 101 -22.61 12.12 0.33
N VAL A 102 -22.02 13.28 0.62
CA VAL A 102 -21.01 13.45 1.68
C VAL A 102 -21.31 14.66 2.54
N ALA A 103 -20.83 14.64 3.78
CA ALA A 103 -20.85 15.80 4.65
C ALA A 103 -20.07 16.97 4.03
N ARG A 104 -20.67 18.17 4.02
CA ARG A 104 -20.02 19.39 3.50
C ARG A 104 -18.89 19.86 4.40
N HIS A 105 -19.04 19.67 5.71
CA HIS A 105 -18.08 20.10 6.72
C HIS A 105 -17.45 18.89 7.39
N VAL A 106 -16.12 18.87 7.43
CA VAL A 106 -15.34 17.81 8.08
C VAL A 106 -14.22 18.44 8.90
N SER A 107 -13.69 17.69 9.84
CA SER A 107 -12.45 18.07 10.52
C SER A 107 -11.47 16.90 10.58
N TYR A 108 -10.20 17.24 10.57
CA TYR A 108 -9.11 16.29 10.81
C TYR A 108 -8.13 16.88 11.82
N GLN A 109 -7.90 16.17 12.92
CA GLN A 109 -7.11 16.64 14.07
C GLN A 109 -7.56 18.01 14.58
N GLY A 110 -8.88 18.23 14.62
CA GLY A 110 -9.49 19.49 15.07
C GLY A 110 -9.37 20.66 14.09
N LYS A 111 -8.71 20.49 12.94
CA LYS A 111 -8.68 21.51 11.89
C LYS A 111 -9.92 21.38 11.00
N PRO A 112 -10.64 22.48 10.73
CA PRO A 112 -11.83 22.42 9.91
C PRO A 112 -11.52 22.45 8.41
N TYR A 113 -12.30 21.70 7.65
CA TYR A 113 -12.27 21.67 6.19
C TYR A 113 -13.69 21.75 5.63
N ARG A 114 -13.80 22.33 4.44
CA ARG A 114 -15.04 22.41 3.67
C ARG A 114 -14.89 21.70 2.35
N GLY A 115 -15.87 20.86 2.04
CA GLY A 115 -15.99 20.24 0.74
C GLY A 115 -16.27 21.29 -0.34
N VAL A 116 -15.60 21.13 -1.48
CA VAL A 116 -15.82 21.90 -2.70
C VAL A 116 -15.93 20.93 -3.87
N SER A 117 -16.82 21.24 -4.81
CA SER A 117 -16.94 20.48 -6.05
C SER A 117 -16.07 21.13 -7.12
N VAL A 118 -15.20 20.33 -7.75
CA VAL A 118 -14.36 20.76 -8.89
C VAL A 118 -14.73 19.89 -10.09
N GLY A 119 -15.62 20.40 -10.95
CA GLY A 119 -16.24 19.59 -11.99
C GLY A 119 -17.07 18.46 -11.38
N THR A 120 -16.72 17.21 -11.66
CA THR A 120 -17.35 16.01 -11.07
C THR A 120 -16.62 15.47 -9.85
N ALA A 121 -15.52 16.10 -9.43
CA ALA A 121 -14.71 15.66 -8.30
C ALA A 121 -15.08 16.42 -7.01
N LEU A 122 -14.81 15.78 -5.88
CA LEU A 122 -14.90 16.34 -4.53
C LEU A 122 -13.49 16.60 -4.00
N ALA A 123 -13.28 17.75 -3.36
CA ALA A 123 -12.08 18.02 -2.58
C ALA A 123 -12.45 18.68 -1.25
N TYR A 124 -11.68 18.42 -0.20
CA TYR A 124 -11.80 19.13 1.08
C TYR A 124 -10.68 20.17 1.19
N VAL A 125 -11.07 21.44 1.28
CA VAL A 125 -10.15 22.59 1.43
C VAL A 125 -10.20 23.06 2.88
N ALA A 126 -9.07 23.50 3.44
CA ALA A 126 -9.05 24.13 4.75
C ALA A 126 -10.07 25.28 4.81
N ALA A 127 -10.75 25.44 5.94
CA ALA A 127 -11.76 26.48 6.13
C ALA A 127 -11.22 27.65 6.98
N ASP A 128 -11.69 28.88 6.71
CA ASP A 128 -11.49 30.02 7.61
C ASP A 128 -12.44 29.98 8.81
N ASP A 129 -12.32 30.97 9.70
CA ASP A 129 -13.14 31.12 10.91
C ASP A 129 -14.63 31.35 10.62
N GLN A 130 -15.04 31.49 9.36
CA GLN A 130 -16.43 31.62 8.93
C GLN A 130 -16.90 30.38 8.14
N GLY A 131 -16.07 29.34 8.05
CA GLY A 131 -16.39 28.12 7.34
C GLY A 131 -16.34 28.23 5.84
N ASN A 132 -15.71 29.25 5.28
CA ASN A 132 -15.49 29.35 3.84
C ASN A 132 -14.18 28.66 3.46
N PRO A 133 -14.09 28.08 2.25
CA PRO A 133 -12.83 27.53 1.77
C PRO A 133 -11.75 28.61 1.76
N ALA A 134 -10.65 28.36 2.46
CA ALA A 134 -9.58 29.32 2.68
C ALA A 134 -8.22 28.70 2.35
N GLY A 135 -7.44 29.42 1.55
CA GLY A 135 -6.09 29.04 1.18
C GLY A 135 -6.01 27.90 0.14
N ASN A 136 -4.82 27.33 0.03
CA ASN A 136 -4.46 26.33 -0.99
C ASN A 136 -4.20 24.94 -0.37
N VAL A 137 -4.68 24.70 0.85
CA VAL A 137 -4.46 23.44 1.57
C VAL A 137 -5.61 22.49 1.29
N LEU A 138 -5.32 21.45 0.52
CA LEU A 138 -6.22 20.32 0.31
C LEU A 138 -5.92 19.23 1.33
N LEU A 139 -6.96 18.72 1.99
CA LEU A 139 -6.81 17.67 3.00
C LEU A 139 -6.11 16.42 2.43
N ASP A 140 -6.50 15.99 1.23
CA ASP A 140 -5.85 14.84 0.56
C ASP A 140 -4.35 15.08 0.34
N LEU A 141 -3.94 16.31 0.00
CA LEU A 141 -2.52 16.63 -0.16
C LEU A 141 -1.79 16.74 1.19
N GLU A 142 -2.47 17.17 2.26
CA GLU A 142 -1.91 17.13 3.62
C GLU A 142 -1.68 15.69 4.07
N ILE A 143 -2.62 14.78 3.78
CA ILE A 143 -2.53 13.34 4.08
C ILE A 143 -1.41 12.69 3.26
N LEU A 144 -1.42 12.87 1.94
CA LEU A 144 -0.56 12.15 1.00
C LEU A 144 0.85 12.75 0.83
N ARG A 145 1.19 13.79 1.61
CA ARG A 145 2.44 14.52 1.47
C ARG A 145 3.70 13.66 1.62
N ASN A 146 3.74 12.80 2.64
CA ASN A 146 4.89 11.94 2.93
C ASN A 146 4.51 10.76 3.85
N GLN A 147 5.48 9.91 4.18
CA GLN A 147 5.30 8.75 5.07
C GLN A 147 4.70 9.12 6.43
N GLU A 148 5.14 10.24 7.01
CA GLU A 148 4.71 10.66 8.34
C GLU A 148 3.24 11.08 8.35
N THR A 149 2.82 11.86 7.35
CA THR A 149 1.42 12.30 7.25
C THR A 149 0.49 11.15 6.90
N MET A 150 0.92 10.23 6.04
CA MET A 150 0.14 9.04 5.71
C MET A 150 0.01 8.10 6.92
N ALA A 151 1.08 7.88 7.68
CA ALA A 151 1.02 7.10 8.91
C ALA A 151 0.07 7.74 9.94
N ARG A 152 0.17 9.06 10.11
CA ARG A 152 -0.69 9.83 11.01
C ARG A 152 -2.17 9.79 10.59
N TRP A 153 -2.45 9.78 9.28
CA TRP A 153 -3.81 9.55 8.79
C TRP A 153 -4.27 8.13 9.11
N PHE A 154 -3.50 7.12 8.69
CA PHE A 154 -3.85 5.71 8.84
C PHE A 154 -4.21 5.34 10.28
N HIS A 155 -3.36 5.71 11.24
CA HIS A 155 -3.60 5.45 12.67
C HIS A 155 -4.66 6.41 13.26
N GLY A 156 -4.59 7.69 12.89
CA GLY A 156 -5.48 8.71 13.47
C GLY A 156 -6.96 8.46 13.19
N ILE A 157 -7.33 8.00 12.00
CA ILE A 157 -8.75 7.72 11.70
C ILE A 157 -9.30 6.57 12.52
N GLN A 158 -8.48 5.58 12.88
CA GLN A 158 -8.89 4.48 13.77
C GLN A 158 -9.13 4.96 15.21
N GLU A 159 -8.51 6.09 15.58
CA GLU A 159 -8.67 6.76 16.88
C GLU A 159 -9.72 7.88 16.84
N GLY A 160 -10.46 8.04 15.74
CA GLY A 160 -11.51 9.06 15.59
C GLY A 160 -11.00 10.47 15.28
N ALA A 161 -9.79 10.60 14.74
CA ALA A 161 -9.22 11.91 14.40
C ALA A 161 -9.91 12.61 13.20
N PHE A 162 -10.75 11.89 12.44
CA PHE A 162 -11.58 12.44 11.38
C PHE A 162 -13.04 12.50 11.84
N ALA A 163 -13.69 13.65 11.64
CA ALA A 163 -15.08 13.85 12.00
C ALA A 163 -15.86 14.56 10.88
N ILE A 164 -17.15 14.27 10.82
CA ILE A 164 -18.11 15.01 9.98
C ILE A 164 -18.93 15.95 10.86
N HIS A 165 -19.47 17.02 10.27
CA HIS A 165 -20.29 17.99 10.98
C HIS A 165 -21.56 18.31 10.19
N GLN A 166 -22.68 18.46 10.91
CA GLN A 166 -23.97 18.87 10.33
C GLN A 166 -24.04 20.38 10.05
N SER A 167 -23.15 21.17 10.64
CA SER A 167 -22.94 22.60 10.42
C SER A 167 -21.47 22.95 10.69
N PHE A 168 -20.98 24.09 10.21
CA PHE A 168 -19.55 24.45 10.37
C PHE A 168 -19.09 24.51 11.83
N ASP A 169 -19.86 25.20 12.68
CA ASP A 169 -19.60 25.33 14.13
C ASP A 169 -20.29 24.23 14.95
N GLY A 170 -20.82 23.19 14.28
CA GLY A 170 -21.53 22.10 14.93
C GLY A 170 -20.59 21.13 15.64
N ASP A 171 -21.14 20.40 16.60
CA ASP A 171 -20.39 19.37 17.31
C ASP A 171 -19.79 18.35 16.33
N PRO A 172 -18.52 17.94 16.52
CA PRO A 172 -17.92 16.93 15.68
C PRO A 172 -18.61 15.58 15.91
N LEU A 173 -18.87 14.87 14.82
CA LEU A 173 -19.30 13.47 14.83
C LEU A 173 -18.10 12.62 14.36
N PRO A 174 -17.31 12.03 15.28
CA PRO A 174 -16.16 11.23 14.92
C PRO A 174 -16.56 10.04 14.04
N VAL A 175 -15.86 9.85 12.93
CA VAL A 175 -16.08 8.72 12.04
C VAL A 175 -15.21 7.57 12.51
N THR A 176 -15.80 6.63 13.24
CA THR A 176 -15.15 5.40 13.71
C THR A 176 -15.58 4.16 12.93
N SER A 177 -16.53 4.32 12.01
CA SER A 177 -17.05 3.26 11.15
C SER A 177 -17.58 3.87 9.84
N THR A 178 -17.70 3.04 8.82
CA THR A 178 -18.34 3.38 7.54
C THR A 178 -19.58 2.51 7.34
N ALA A 179 -20.37 2.79 6.30
CA ALA A 179 -21.46 1.89 5.87
C ALA A 179 -20.96 0.45 5.55
N TYR A 180 -19.64 0.27 5.39
CA TYR A 180 -19.02 -1.01 5.15
C TYR A 180 -18.49 -1.67 6.44
N GLY A 181 -18.48 -1.03 7.60
CA GLY A 181 -17.88 -1.54 8.83
C GLY A 181 -16.77 -0.61 9.33
N GLY A 182 -15.51 -0.95 9.13
CA GLY A 182 -14.37 -0.16 9.60
C GLY A 182 -13.98 1.04 8.73
N VAL A 183 -12.97 1.76 9.20
CA VAL A 183 -12.31 2.90 8.52
C VAL A 183 -11.08 2.48 7.71
N THR A 184 -10.69 1.21 7.78
CA THR A 184 -9.76 0.54 6.86
C THR A 184 -10.49 -0.54 6.08
N LYS A 185 -9.90 -0.97 4.96
CA LYS A 185 -10.52 -2.03 4.14
C LYS A 185 -10.53 -3.36 4.87
N ARG A 186 -9.47 -3.72 5.59
CA ARG A 186 -9.42 -4.99 6.33
C ARG A 186 -10.45 -5.07 7.46
N ASP A 187 -10.81 -3.94 8.07
CA ASP A 187 -11.87 -3.87 9.08
C ASP A 187 -13.27 -3.65 8.48
N SER A 188 -13.39 -3.67 7.17
CA SER A 188 -14.65 -3.43 6.45
C SER A 188 -15.08 -4.63 5.62
N SER A 189 -16.38 -4.68 5.32
CA SER A 189 -16.98 -5.58 4.33
C SER A 189 -16.77 -5.09 2.88
N TYR A 190 -16.05 -3.98 2.67
CA TYR A 190 -15.81 -3.41 1.34
C TYR A 190 -15.01 -4.38 0.48
N TRP A 191 -15.64 -4.85 -0.61
CA TRP A 191 -15.09 -5.86 -1.53
C TRP A 191 -14.67 -7.18 -0.84
N SER A 192 -15.45 -7.62 0.15
CA SER A 192 -15.18 -8.81 0.98
C SER A 192 -15.56 -10.18 0.36
N ASN A 193 -16.18 -10.23 -0.83
CA ASN A 193 -16.95 -11.42 -1.21
C ASN A 193 -16.15 -12.72 -1.43
N GLY A 194 -16.39 -13.70 -0.54
CA GLY A 194 -17.13 -14.96 -0.77
C GLY A 194 -16.69 -15.97 -1.85
N SER A 195 -15.92 -15.53 -2.85
CA SER A 195 -15.44 -16.31 -4.00
C SER A 195 -13.91 -16.45 -4.04
N GLY A 196 -13.21 -15.93 -3.01
CA GLY A 196 -11.75 -15.97 -2.93
C GLY A 196 -11.03 -14.94 -3.81
N LEU A 197 -11.74 -14.00 -4.43
CA LEU A 197 -11.19 -12.95 -5.31
C LEU A 197 -11.39 -11.52 -4.76
N GLY A 198 -11.87 -11.37 -3.52
CA GLY A 198 -12.03 -10.07 -2.87
C GLY A 198 -10.70 -9.37 -2.55
N TRP A 199 -10.78 -8.14 -2.05
CA TRP A 199 -9.61 -7.33 -1.70
C TRP A 199 -8.66 -8.08 -0.76
N GLU A 200 -9.22 -8.63 0.33
CA GLU A 200 -8.43 -9.30 1.36
C GLU A 200 -7.72 -10.55 0.82
N ALA A 201 -8.41 -11.34 -0.02
CA ALA A 201 -7.80 -12.52 -0.63
C ALA A 201 -6.61 -12.15 -1.53
N ASN A 202 -6.69 -11.03 -2.24
CA ASN A 202 -5.58 -10.50 -3.02
C ASN A 202 -4.43 -10.03 -2.14
N MET A 203 -4.71 -9.28 -1.06
CA MET A 203 -3.67 -8.81 -0.14
C MET A 203 -2.94 -10.00 0.50
N ASN A 204 -3.69 -11.01 0.95
CA ASN A 204 -3.14 -12.23 1.52
C ASN A 204 -2.29 -13.00 0.49
N ALA A 205 -2.69 -13.02 -0.79
CA ALA A 205 -1.92 -13.65 -1.86
C ALA A 205 -0.61 -12.89 -2.19
N ILE A 206 -0.62 -11.56 -2.07
CA ILE A 206 0.58 -10.72 -2.24
C ILE A 206 1.55 -10.94 -1.07
N GLN A 207 1.02 -10.92 0.16
CA GLN A 207 1.79 -11.22 1.38
C GLN A 207 2.44 -12.61 1.30
N ASP A 208 1.68 -13.66 0.96
CA ASP A 208 2.16 -15.03 0.76
C ASP A 208 3.26 -15.11 -0.32
N ALA A 209 3.11 -14.36 -1.42
CA ALA A 209 4.14 -14.29 -2.46
C ALA A 209 5.46 -13.70 -1.94
N VAL A 210 5.40 -12.59 -1.18
CA VAL A 210 6.59 -11.96 -0.59
C VAL A 210 7.24 -12.86 0.45
N GLU A 211 6.46 -13.47 1.34
CA GLU A 211 6.97 -14.32 2.43
C GLU A 211 7.61 -15.60 1.90
N ARG A 212 7.01 -16.22 0.88
CA ARG A 212 7.46 -17.52 0.35
C ARG A 212 8.56 -17.40 -0.70
N ILE A 213 8.48 -16.40 -1.59
CA ILE A 213 9.34 -16.28 -2.78
C ILE A 213 10.39 -15.19 -2.54
N GLY A 214 10.06 -14.17 -1.77
CA GLY A 214 10.94 -13.07 -1.42
C GLY A 214 10.54 -11.75 -2.09
N PRO A 215 10.96 -10.60 -1.51
CA PRO A 215 10.63 -9.28 -2.02
C PRO A 215 11.59 -8.77 -3.12
N GLY A 216 12.56 -9.56 -3.56
CA GLY A 216 13.70 -9.09 -4.36
C GLY A 216 13.47 -8.85 -5.87
N PHE A 217 12.21 -8.85 -6.33
CA PHE A 217 11.88 -8.75 -7.76
C PHE A 217 11.81 -7.30 -8.24
N GLN A 218 12.31 -7.02 -9.44
CA GLN A 218 12.04 -5.71 -10.05
C GLN A 218 10.57 -5.64 -10.50
N LEU A 219 9.91 -4.49 -10.31
CA LEU A 219 8.47 -4.38 -10.61
C LEU A 219 8.15 -4.60 -12.10
N ASP A 220 9.09 -4.36 -13.01
CA ASP A 220 8.96 -4.60 -14.45
C ASP A 220 9.07 -6.09 -14.83
N GLU A 221 9.79 -6.89 -14.05
CA GLU A 221 9.88 -8.35 -14.18
C GLU A 221 8.60 -9.07 -13.72
N ILE A 222 7.76 -8.39 -12.92
CA ILE A 222 6.47 -8.92 -12.49
C ILE A 222 5.49 -8.86 -13.65
N THR A 223 5.00 -10.02 -14.09
CA THR A 223 4.14 -10.13 -15.28
C THR A 223 2.75 -10.65 -14.92
N ARG A 224 1.76 -10.30 -15.73
CA ARG A 224 0.40 -10.84 -15.63
C ARG A 224 0.26 -11.98 -16.64
N GLY A 225 -0.12 -13.16 -16.14
CA GLY A 225 -0.37 -14.33 -16.98
C GLY A 225 -1.69 -14.26 -17.73
N ASN A 226 -1.86 -15.16 -18.70
CA ASN A 226 -3.12 -15.35 -19.44
C ASN A 226 -4.27 -15.87 -18.56
N ASP A 227 -3.95 -16.37 -17.37
CA ASP A 227 -4.87 -16.83 -16.33
C ASP A 227 -5.26 -15.70 -15.35
N ASP A 228 -4.99 -14.44 -15.70
CA ASP A 228 -5.23 -13.24 -14.90
C ASP A 228 -4.49 -13.17 -13.55
N ARG A 229 -3.53 -14.08 -13.34
CA ARG A 229 -2.72 -14.12 -12.13
C ARG A 229 -1.36 -13.46 -12.33
N TRP A 230 -0.86 -12.84 -11.27
CA TRP A 230 0.46 -12.24 -11.27
C TRP A 230 1.56 -13.28 -11.08
N ARG A 231 2.72 -13.04 -11.69
CA ARG A 231 3.87 -13.94 -11.72
C ARG A 231 5.12 -13.22 -11.26
N LEU A 232 5.86 -13.86 -10.36
CA LEU A 232 7.19 -13.46 -9.91
C LEU A 232 8.18 -14.47 -10.52
N ALA A 233 8.85 -14.07 -11.60
CA ALA A 233 9.56 -14.98 -12.49
C ALA A 233 8.67 -16.16 -12.95
N ASP A 234 9.03 -17.39 -12.60
CA ASP A 234 8.33 -18.63 -12.95
C ASP A 234 7.21 -19.00 -11.97
N VAL A 235 7.08 -18.29 -10.85
CA VAL A 235 6.08 -18.60 -9.82
C VAL A 235 4.78 -17.83 -10.03
N VAL A 236 3.67 -18.57 -10.15
CA VAL A 236 2.31 -18.00 -10.23
C VAL A 236 1.79 -17.71 -8.83
N THR A 237 1.41 -16.44 -8.60
CA THR A 237 0.75 -16.01 -7.36
C THR A 237 -0.75 -16.30 -7.42
N ARG A 238 -1.44 -16.20 -6.28
CA ARG A 238 -2.91 -16.30 -6.24
C ARG A 238 -3.61 -14.95 -6.48
N ALA A 239 -2.86 -13.86 -6.59
CA ALA A 239 -3.41 -12.53 -6.72
C ALA A 239 -3.84 -12.23 -8.17
N THR A 240 -4.94 -11.51 -8.29
CA THR A 240 -5.59 -11.07 -9.54
C THR A 240 -5.85 -9.56 -9.58
N ALA A 241 -5.69 -8.86 -8.45
CA ALA A 241 -5.90 -7.43 -8.34
C ALA A 241 -4.95 -6.66 -9.27
N SER A 242 -5.48 -5.72 -10.05
CA SER A 242 -4.74 -5.02 -11.11
C SER A 242 -3.59 -4.14 -10.59
N ASP A 243 -3.66 -3.75 -9.33
CA ASP A 243 -2.74 -2.93 -8.54
C ASP A 243 -1.73 -3.77 -7.74
N PHE A 244 -1.57 -5.07 -8.06
CA PHE A 244 -0.58 -5.95 -7.43
C PHE A 244 0.80 -5.31 -7.28
N LYS A 245 1.30 -4.65 -8.33
CA LYS A 245 2.64 -4.03 -8.33
C LYS A 245 2.74 -2.88 -7.32
N ASP A 246 1.66 -2.14 -7.11
CA ASP A 246 1.64 -1.02 -6.15
C ASP A 246 1.79 -1.55 -4.72
N TYR A 247 1.02 -2.59 -4.38
CA TYR A 247 1.12 -3.25 -3.07
C TYR A 247 2.43 -4.03 -2.88
N PHE A 248 2.91 -4.71 -3.92
CA PHE A 248 4.20 -5.40 -3.86
C PHE A 248 5.33 -4.39 -3.61
N GLY A 249 5.33 -3.27 -4.35
CA GLY A 249 6.25 -2.16 -4.15
C GLY A 249 6.14 -1.52 -2.76
N LEU A 250 4.93 -1.41 -2.21
CA LEU A 250 4.71 -0.94 -0.85
C LEU A 250 5.36 -1.87 0.19
N VAL A 251 5.22 -3.18 0.03
CA VAL A 251 5.92 -4.15 0.88
C VAL A 251 7.44 -4.07 0.71
N GLN A 252 7.94 -3.91 -0.52
CA GLN A 252 9.36 -3.69 -0.77
C GLN A 252 9.90 -2.42 -0.07
N ALA A 253 9.11 -1.34 -0.05
CA ALA A 253 9.47 -0.11 0.63
C ALA A 253 9.58 -0.30 2.16
N ALA A 254 8.76 -1.16 2.75
CA ALA A 254 8.89 -1.55 4.15
C ALA A 254 10.13 -2.44 4.36
N VAL A 255 10.31 -3.49 3.55
CA VAL A 255 11.47 -4.40 3.60
C VAL A 255 12.79 -3.63 3.50
N GLY A 256 12.88 -2.63 2.62
CA GLY A 256 14.09 -1.82 2.43
C GLY A 256 14.54 -1.04 3.68
N ARG A 257 13.72 -0.99 4.74
CA ARG A 257 14.04 -0.38 6.03
C ARG A 257 14.58 -1.39 7.05
N LEU A 258 14.57 -2.68 6.73
CA LEU A 258 15.13 -3.74 7.56
C LEU A 258 16.64 -3.84 7.40
N LYS A 259 17.33 -4.24 8.48
CA LYS A 259 18.76 -4.56 8.47
C LYS A 259 18.98 -6.00 8.03
N MET A 260 20.01 -6.22 7.22
CA MET A 260 20.50 -7.57 6.88
C MET A 260 21.35 -8.15 8.02
N LYS A 261 21.48 -9.47 8.09
CA LYS A 261 22.50 -10.11 8.95
C LYS A 261 23.90 -9.97 8.37
#